data_AF-X1K4W2-F1
#
_entry.id   AF-X1K4W2-F1
#
_cell.length_a   1.000
_cell.length_b   1.000
_cell.length_c   1.000
_cell.angle_alpha   90.00
_cell.angle_beta   90.00
_cell.angle_gamma   90.00
#
_symmetry.space_group_name_H-M   'P 1'
#
loop_
_entity.id
_entity.type
_entity.pdbx_description
1 polymer ?
#
loop_
_entity_poly.entity_id
_entity_poly.type
_entity_poly.pdbx_seq_one_letter_code
_entity_poly.pdbx_strand_id
1 'polypeptide(L)'
;MGDTVTATIAFDKYMPAGVLRVSLVDTFKDEAEESLLVAQALGDKLGSVRLDTPGERGRVTADLVKEVRARLDLAGFKHVGIFVSGGVDPERISYFIDSGAPVDGFGIGSYITGAKPIDFTADLHEVEGKPIAKRGRIPGITPNPRLKRVM
;
A
#
# COMPACT_ATOMS: atom_id res chain seq x y z
N MET A 1 0.93 19.76 -19.57
CA MET A 1 1.87 19.26 -18.55
C MET A 1 2.78 18.25 -19.22
N GLY A 2 4.08 18.30 -18.96
CA GLY A 2 5.07 17.41 -19.61
C GLY A 2 6.19 16.92 -18.70
N ASP A 3 6.12 17.20 -17.39
CA ASP A 3 7.10 16.79 -16.39
C ASP A 3 6.46 16.65 -15.00
N THR A 4 7.11 15.89 -14.14
CA THR A 4 6.64 15.52 -12.79
C THR A 4 6.56 16.73 -11.85
N VAL A 5 7.50 17.67 -11.95
CA VAL A 5 7.55 18.87 -11.11
C VAL A 5 6.33 19.75 -11.36
N THR A 6 6.04 20.06 -12.63
CA THR A 6 4.88 20.87 -13.00
C THR A 6 3.57 20.21 -12.57
N ALA A 7 3.46 18.88 -12.70
CA ALA A 7 2.31 18.13 -12.22
C ALA A 7 2.11 18.26 -10.69
N THR A 8 3.20 18.13 -9.93
CA THR A 8 3.16 18.18 -8.47
C THR A 8 2.88 19.60 -7.95
N ILE A 9 3.46 20.64 -8.57
CA ILE A 9 3.15 22.04 -8.24
C ILE A 9 1.67 22.35 -8.48
N ALA A 10 1.10 21.83 -9.58
CA ALA A 10 -0.32 22.01 -9.82
C ALA A 10 -1.18 21.27 -8.81
N PHE A 11 -0.79 20.06 -8.40
CA PHE A 11 -1.48 19.34 -7.31
C PHE A 11 -1.43 20.16 -6.01
N ASP A 12 -0.27 20.70 -5.64
CA ASP A 12 -0.12 21.59 -4.48
C ASP A 12 -1.04 22.81 -4.55
N LYS A 13 -1.18 23.42 -5.74
CA LYS A 13 -2.01 24.61 -5.95
C LYS A 13 -3.49 24.38 -5.65
N TYR A 14 -4.03 23.20 -5.95
CA TYR A 14 -5.47 22.93 -5.87
C TYR A 14 -5.90 22.10 -4.66
N MET A 15 -4.98 21.41 -4.00
CA MET A 15 -5.32 20.56 -2.86
C MET A 15 -5.36 21.31 -1.52
N PRO A 16 -6.31 21.01 -0.63
CA PRO A 16 -6.32 21.57 0.73
C PRO A 16 -5.03 21.28 1.49
N ALA A 17 -4.61 22.16 2.40
CA ALA A 17 -3.36 22.03 3.14
C ALA A 17 -3.26 20.73 3.98
N GLY A 18 -4.38 20.16 4.41
CA GLY A 18 -4.42 18.90 5.16
C GLY A 18 -4.19 17.64 4.30
N VAL A 19 -4.12 17.76 2.98
CA VAL A 19 -3.83 16.65 2.07
C VAL A 19 -2.32 16.56 1.87
N LEU A 20 -1.72 15.42 2.19
CA LEU A 20 -0.29 15.19 2.00
C LEU A 20 0.08 15.30 0.51
N ARG A 21 1.14 16.04 0.19
CA ARG A 21 1.70 16.06 -1.17
C ARG A 21 2.58 14.83 -1.33
N VAL A 22 2.07 13.85 -2.05
CA VAL A 22 2.79 12.64 -2.44
C VAL A 22 2.97 12.65 -3.95
N SER A 23 4.21 12.75 -4.42
CA SER A 23 4.52 12.80 -5.86
C SER A 23 4.83 11.41 -6.40
N LEU A 24 4.23 11.03 -7.53
CA LEU A 24 4.63 9.85 -8.30
C LEU A 24 5.86 10.22 -9.14
N VAL A 25 6.99 9.52 -8.98
CA VAL A 25 8.31 9.97 -9.49
C VAL A 25 8.94 9.06 -10.54
N ASP A 26 8.19 8.11 -11.08
CA ASP A 26 8.65 7.08 -12.03
C ASP A 26 8.00 7.23 -13.43
N THR A 27 7.38 8.39 -13.71
CA THR A 27 6.64 8.60 -14.96
C THR A 27 7.55 8.85 -16.16
N PHE A 28 8.60 9.66 -16.02
CA PHE A 28 9.41 10.12 -17.15
C PHE A 28 10.89 9.78 -17.05
N LYS A 29 11.52 10.01 -15.89
CA LYS A 29 12.95 9.78 -15.69
C LYS A 29 13.19 8.74 -14.59
N ASP A 30 14.47 8.56 -14.27
CA ASP A 30 14.92 7.81 -13.11
C ASP A 30 14.34 8.39 -11.82
N GLU A 31 13.86 7.50 -10.95
CA GLU A 31 13.13 7.83 -9.74
C GLU A 31 13.96 8.66 -8.75
N ALA A 32 15.27 8.43 -8.70
CA ALA A 32 16.16 9.13 -7.80
C ALA A 32 16.44 10.56 -8.30
N GLU A 33 16.50 10.78 -9.62
CA GLU A 33 16.56 12.11 -10.21
C GLU A 33 15.24 12.88 -9.99
N GLU A 34 14.10 12.28 -10.32
CA GLU A 34 12.78 12.92 -10.20
C GLU A 34 12.44 13.25 -8.75
N SER A 35 12.79 12.37 -7.81
CA SER A 35 12.62 12.65 -6.38
C SER A 35 13.32 13.92 -5.94
N LEU A 36 14.54 14.16 -6.42
CA LEU A 36 15.29 15.39 -6.10
C LEU A 36 14.66 16.63 -6.75
N LEU A 37 14.25 16.53 -8.01
CA LEU A 37 13.64 17.65 -8.74
C LEU A 37 12.34 18.11 -8.06
N VAL A 38 11.50 17.16 -7.67
CA VAL A 38 10.24 17.48 -6.99
C VAL A 38 10.49 18.00 -5.58
N ALA A 39 11.43 17.41 -4.83
CA ALA A 39 11.78 17.88 -3.49
C ALA A 39 12.33 19.31 -3.51
N GLN A 40 13.19 19.65 -4.47
CA GLN A 40 13.69 21.01 -4.65
C GLN A 40 12.58 22.01 -5.00
N ALA A 41 11.61 21.61 -5.81
CA ALA A 41 10.53 22.48 -6.25
C ALA A 41 9.47 22.75 -5.16
N LEU A 42 9.14 21.74 -4.35
CA LEU A 42 8.11 21.86 -3.32
C LEU A 42 8.66 22.19 -1.91
N GLY A 43 9.92 21.90 -1.64
CA GLY A 43 10.55 22.11 -0.34
C GLY A 43 9.78 21.42 0.79
N ASP A 44 9.49 22.17 1.85
CA ASP A 44 8.78 21.69 3.05
C ASP A 44 7.34 21.25 2.78
N LYS A 45 6.77 21.63 1.63
CA LYS A 45 5.42 21.20 1.25
C LYS A 45 5.38 19.75 0.77
N LEU A 46 6.51 19.21 0.29
CA LEU A 46 6.54 17.82 -0.17
C LEU A 46 6.52 16.89 1.05
N GLY A 47 5.49 16.08 1.14
CA GLY A 47 5.37 15.08 2.20
C GLY A 47 6.12 13.79 1.88
N SER A 48 5.96 13.27 0.66
CA SER A 48 6.60 12.03 0.24
C SER A 48 6.75 11.92 -1.28
N VAL A 49 7.61 11.01 -1.72
CA VAL A 49 7.63 10.48 -3.09
C VAL A 49 7.05 9.07 -3.11
N ARG A 50 6.45 8.67 -4.23
CA ARG A 50 5.89 7.33 -4.46
C ARG A 50 6.60 6.68 -5.63
N LEU A 51 7.17 5.51 -5.36
CA LEU A 51 7.79 4.62 -6.34
C LEU A 51 6.78 3.54 -6.74
N ASP A 52 6.46 3.43 -8.02
CA ASP A 52 5.52 2.46 -8.60
C ASP A 52 6.12 1.78 -9.85
N THR A 53 7.45 1.68 -9.88
CA THR A 53 8.24 1.31 -11.06
C THR A 53 7.67 0.06 -11.74
N PRO A 54 7.36 0.10 -13.04
CA PRO A 54 6.72 -1.01 -13.72
C PRO A 54 7.64 -2.24 -13.82
N GLY A 55 7.04 -3.41 -14.03
CA GLY A 55 7.77 -4.68 -14.08
C GLY A 55 8.82 -4.72 -15.19
N GLU A 56 8.52 -4.10 -16.33
CA GLU A 56 9.37 -3.95 -17.51
C GLU A 56 10.62 -3.11 -17.23
N ARG A 57 10.63 -2.36 -16.12
CA ARG A 57 11.76 -1.56 -15.64
C ARG A 57 12.44 -2.18 -14.42
N GLY A 58 12.06 -3.39 -14.01
CA GLY A 58 12.68 -4.12 -12.91
C GLY A 58 11.96 -4.01 -11.57
N ARG A 59 10.82 -3.31 -11.51
CA ARG A 59 10.06 -3.02 -10.27
C ARG A 59 10.84 -2.17 -9.27
N VAL A 60 10.15 -1.72 -8.23
CA VAL A 60 10.80 -1.10 -7.07
C VAL A 60 11.59 -2.16 -6.31
N THR A 61 12.88 -1.88 -6.08
CA THR A 61 13.81 -2.73 -5.30
C THR A 61 14.21 -2.04 -4.00
N ALA A 62 14.72 -2.82 -3.02
CA ALA A 62 15.24 -2.25 -1.77
C ALA A 62 16.40 -1.29 -2.02
N ASP A 63 17.25 -1.58 -3.00
CA ASP A 63 18.40 -0.75 -3.34
C ASP A 63 17.97 0.58 -3.99
N LEU A 64 16.94 0.58 -4.84
CA LEU A 64 16.35 1.81 -5.39
C LEU A 64 15.81 2.70 -4.26
N VAL A 65 15.09 2.13 -3.30
CA VAL A 65 14.58 2.88 -2.14
C VAL A 65 15.72 3.50 -1.34
N LYS A 66 16.78 2.73 -1.07
CA LYS A 66 17.97 3.21 -0.33
C LYS A 66 18.70 4.31 -1.10
N GLU A 67 18.80 4.19 -2.42
CA GLU A 67 19.39 5.21 -3.28
C GLU A 67 18.58 6.51 -3.23
N VAL A 68 17.27 6.45 -3.44
CA VAL A 68 16.36 7.60 -3.36
C VAL A 68 16.49 8.27 -2.00
N ARG A 69 16.47 7.48 -0.91
CA ARG A 69 16.66 7.99 0.45
C ARG A 69 17.99 8.72 0.60
N ALA A 70 19.09 8.07 0.23
CA ALA A 70 20.43 8.63 0.38
C ALA A 70 20.57 9.96 -0.39
N ARG A 71 20.03 10.03 -1.61
CA ARG A 71 20.05 11.27 -2.41
C ARG A 71 19.21 12.37 -1.78
N LEU A 72 17.99 12.08 -1.34
CA LEU A 72 17.13 13.05 -0.65
C LEU A 72 17.81 13.58 0.63
N ASP A 73 18.44 12.70 1.41
CA ASP A 73 19.10 13.06 2.66
C ASP A 73 20.33 13.93 2.44
N LEU A 74 21.15 13.61 1.44
CA LEU A 74 22.31 14.43 1.04
C LEU A 74 21.89 15.81 0.52
N ALA A 75 20.73 15.89 -0.12
CA ALA A 75 20.14 17.15 -0.56
C ALA A 75 19.38 17.91 0.55
N GLY A 76 19.33 17.38 1.78
CA GLY A 76 18.71 18.02 2.94
C GLY A 76 17.22 17.72 3.14
N PHE A 77 16.60 16.88 2.31
CA PHE A 77 15.17 16.55 2.32
C PHE A 77 14.86 15.32 3.18
N LYS A 78 15.41 15.26 4.39
CA LYS A 78 15.23 14.12 5.33
C LYS A 78 13.77 13.92 5.77
N HIS A 79 12.94 14.95 5.67
CA HIS A 79 11.52 14.91 6.02
C HIS A 79 10.63 14.29 4.95
N VAL A 80 11.12 14.19 3.71
CA VAL A 80 10.33 13.65 2.59
C VAL A 80 10.28 12.14 2.71
N GLY A 81 9.12 11.56 2.98
CA GLY A 81 8.94 10.10 3.06
C GLY A 81 8.99 9.38 1.69
N ILE A 82 9.07 8.05 1.71
CA ILE A 82 9.08 7.18 0.53
C ILE A 82 7.95 6.15 0.63
N PHE A 83 7.03 6.20 -0.32
CA PHE A 83 5.99 5.20 -0.51
C PHE A 83 6.36 4.25 -1.62
N VAL A 84 6.07 2.96 -1.43
CA VAL A 84 6.25 1.92 -2.46
C VAL A 84 4.91 1.32 -2.82
N SER A 85 4.64 1.16 -4.11
CA SER A 85 3.49 0.41 -4.61
C SER A 85 3.89 -0.52 -5.77
N GLY A 86 2.90 -1.15 -6.40
CA GLY A 86 3.12 -1.99 -7.57
C GLY A 86 3.35 -3.45 -7.21
N GLY A 87 2.25 -4.22 -7.15
CA GLY A 87 2.29 -5.65 -6.87
C GLY A 87 2.82 -6.00 -5.48
N VAL A 88 2.54 -5.17 -4.47
CA VAL A 88 2.96 -5.39 -3.08
C VAL A 88 2.10 -6.48 -2.43
N ASP A 89 2.76 -7.44 -1.81
CA ASP A 89 2.23 -8.55 -1.01
C ASP A 89 3.05 -8.70 0.30
N PRO A 90 2.67 -9.59 1.24
CA PRO A 90 3.41 -9.77 2.49
C PRO A 90 4.88 -10.16 2.30
N GLU A 91 5.20 -10.93 1.27
CA GLU A 91 6.56 -11.33 0.92
C GLU A 91 7.39 -10.12 0.50
N ARG A 92 6.85 -9.22 -0.34
CA ARG A 92 7.52 -7.98 -0.73
C ARG A 92 7.66 -7.01 0.43
N ILE A 93 6.65 -6.89 1.30
CA ILE A 93 6.75 -6.08 2.52
C ILE A 93 7.91 -6.58 3.38
N SER A 94 7.97 -7.89 3.62
CA SER A 94 9.06 -8.53 4.38
C SER A 94 10.41 -8.28 3.73
N TYR A 95 10.51 -8.42 2.40
CA TYR A 95 11.73 -8.13 1.65
C TYR A 95 12.26 -6.71 1.89
N PHE A 96 11.42 -5.68 1.88
CA PHE A 96 11.85 -4.31 2.15
C PHE A 96 12.30 -4.12 3.60
N ILE A 97 11.57 -4.69 4.56
CA ILE A 97 11.89 -4.62 6.00
C ILE A 97 13.22 -5.33 6.28
N ASP A 98 13.36 -6.58 5.84
CA ASP A 98 14.54 -7.41 6.08
C ASP A 98 15.78 -6.84 5.39
N SER A 99 15.60 -6.16 4.25
CA SER A 99 16.67 -5.46 3.56
C SER A 99 17.05 -4.12 4.23
N GLY A 100 16.33 -3.68 5.26
CA GLY A 100 16.52 -2.37 5.89
C GLY A 100 16.27 -1.20 4.94
N ALA A 101 15.35 -1.36 3.98
CA ALA A 101 14.97 -0.28 3.08
C ALA A 101 14.04 0.72 3.79
N PRO A 102 14.36 2.02 3.78
CA PRO A 102 13.55 3.06 4.44
C PRO A 102 12.29 3.36 3.64
N VAL A 103 11.22 2.61 3.92
CA VAL A 103 9.88 2.79 3.35
C VAL A 103 8.93 3.29 4.44
N ASP A 104 8.24 4.41 4.16
CA ASP A 104 7.28 5.04 5.07
C ASP A 104 5.84 4.54 4.86
N GLY A 105 5.55 3.95 3.69
CA GLY A 105 4.23 3.40 3.42
C GLY A 105 4.17 2.49 2.20
N PHE A 106 3.19 1.59 2.20
CA PHE A 106 2.94 0.65 1.11
C PHE A 106 1.56 0.87 0.49
N GLY A 107 1.52 1.01 -0.83
CA GLY A 107 0.29 0.97 -1.63
C GLY A 107 -0.03 -0.47 -2.04
N ILE A 108 -1.05 -1.07 -1.42
CA ILE A 108 -1.45 -2.46 -1.66
C ILE A 108 -2.80 -2.49 -2.36
N GLY A 109 -2.84 -3.09 -3.55
CA GLY A 109 -4.05 -3.20 -4.38
C GLY A 109 -4.50 -4.64 -4.54
N SER A 110 -4.11 -5.24 -5.67
CA SER A 110 -4.58 -6.55 -6.14
C SER A 110 -4.46 -7.68 -5.12
N TYR A 111 -3.45 -7.66 -4.25
CA TYR A 111 -3.29 -8.66 -3.18
C TYR A 111 -4.50 -8.68 -2.23
N ILE A 112 -5.02 -7.50 -1.86
CA ILE A 112 -6.18 -7.37 -0.96
C ILE A 112 -7.48 -7.57 -1.75
N THR A 113 -7.64 -6.83 -2.85
CA THR A 113 -8.93 -6.80 -3.57
C THR A 113 -9.19 -8.06 -4.37
N GLY A 114 -8.14 -8.81 -4.73
CA GLY A 114 -8.21 -10.10 -5.41
C GLY A 114 -8.26 -11.30 -4.47
N ALA A 115 -8.40 -11.08 -3.16
CA ALA A 115 -8.46 -12.17 -2.19
C ALA A 115 -9.60 -13.13 -2.54
N LYS A 116 -9.27 -14.44 -2.60
CA LYS A 116 -10.27 -15.46 -2.88
C LYS A 116 -11.34 -15.43 -1.78
N PRO A 117 -12.63 -15.38 -2.13
CA PRO A 117 -13.70 -15.48 -1.15
C PRO A 117 -13.56 -16.76 -0.32
N ILE A 118 -13.85 -16.66 0.97
CA ILE A 118 -14.01 -17.84 1.82
C ILE A 118 -15.40 -18.41 1.52
N ASP A 119 -15.45 -19.59 0.93
CA ASP A 119 -16.69 -20.29 0.67
C ASP A 119 -17.36 -20.62 2.02
N PHE A 120 -18.55 -20.06 2.22
CA PHE A 120 -19.34 -20.26 3.42
C PHE A 120 -20.73 -20.73 3.05
N THR A 121 -21.25 -21.68 3.84
CA THR A 121 -22.63 -22.15 3.73
C THR A 121 -23.32 -21.98 5.08
N ALA A 122 -24.46 -21.31 5.09
CA ALA A 122 -25.38 -21.34 6.21
C ALA A 122 -26.34 -22.52 6.03
N ASP A 123 -26.37 -23.41 7.01
CA ASP A 123 -27.29 -24.53 7.05
C ASP A 123 -28.16 -24.40 8.31
N LEU A 124 -29.35 -25.00 8.26
CA LEU A 124 -30.19 -25.11 9.44
C LEU A 124 -29.71 -26.30 10.28
N HIS A 125 -29.52 -26.06 11.58
CA HIS A 125 -29.04 -27.06 12.56
C HIS A 125 -30.06 -27.35 13.67
N GLU A 126 -31.07 -26.49 13.84
CA GLU A 126 -32.12 -26.63 14.86
C GLU A 126 -33.41 -25.92 14.42
N VAL A 127 -34.56 -26.56 14.64
CA VAL A 127 -35.90 -25.95 14.52
C VAL A 127 -36.63 -26.14 15.83
N GLU A 128 -37.11 -25.07 16.45
CA GLU A 128 -37.91 -25.12 17.69
C GLU A 128 -37.26 -25.97 18.80
N GLY A 129 -35.95 -25.86 18.99
CA GLY A 129 -35.21 -26.63 20.00
C GLY A 129 -34.92 -28.09 19.62
N LYS A 130 -35.33 -28.54 18.43
CA LYS A 130 -35.08 -29.91 17.94
C LYS A 130 -33.88 -29.92 16.99
N PRO A 131 -32.80 -30.68 17.31
CA PRO A 131 -31.66 -30.85 16.41
C PRO A 131 -32.09 -31.45 15.07
N ILE A 132 -31.82 -30.76 13.96
CA ILE A 132 -32.09 -31.24 12.60
C ILE A 132 -31.09 -30.65 11.62
N ALA A 133 -30.65 -31.42 10.62
CA ALA A 133 -29.79 -30.91 9.54
C ALA A 133 -29.95 -31.72 8.25
N LYS A 134 -29.48 -31.17 7.13
CA LYS A 134 -29.39 -31.89 5.85
C LYS A 134 -28.32 -33.00 5.91
N ARG A 135 -28.38 -33.96 4.96
CA ARG A 135 -27.35 -35.00 4.81
C ARG A 135 -25.95 -34.38 4.67
N GLY A 136 -24.98 -34.95 5.40
CA GLY A 136 -23.59 -34.45 5.43
C GLY A 136 -23.32 -33.33 6.45
N ARG A 137 -24.29 -32.97 7.29
CA ARG A 137 -24.14 -32.04 8.42
C ARG A 137 -24.51 -32.71 9.73
N ILE A 138 -23.93 -32.24 10.83
CA ILE A 138 -24.22 -32.70 12.19
C ILE A 138 -25.38 -31.86 12.75
N PRO A 139 -26.54 -32.44 13.07
CA PRO A 139 -27.66 -31.73 13.70
C PRO A 139 -27.31 -31.17 15.09
N GLY A 140 -27.95 -30.06 15.46
CA GLY A 140 -27.82 -29.44 16.77
C GLY A 140 -26.80 -28.30 16.82
N ILE A 141 -26.85 -27.54 17.92
CA ILE A 141 -25.93 -26.43 18.18
C ILE A 141 -24.51 -26.97 18.34
N THR A 142 -23.58 -26.51 17.50
CA THR A 142 -22.15 -26.76 17.66
C THR A 142 -21.58 -25.74 18.66
N PRO A 143 -21.13 -26.16 19.86
CA PRO A 143 -20.53 -25.23 20.81
C PRO A 143 -19.24 -24.66 20.23
N ASN A 144 -19.16 -23.34 20.11
CA ASN A 144 -17.94 -22.66 19.74
C ASN A 144 -17.66 -21.57 20.79
N PRO A 145 -16.63 -21.74 21.64
CA PRO A 145 -16.35 -20.79 22.73
C PRO A 145 -15.94 -19.39 22.23
N ARG A 146 -15.58 -19.26 20.95
CA ARG A 146 -15.30 -17.97 20.30
C ARG A 146 -16.54 -17.30 19.71
N LEU A 147 -17.66 -18.01 19.62
CA LEU A 147 -18.90 -17.49 19.06
C LEU A 147 -19.58 -16.61 20.10
N LYS A 148 -19.63 -15.32 19.81
CA LYS A 148 -20.32 -14.33 20.64
C LYS A 148 -21.53 -13.83 19.88
N ARG A 149 -22.64 -13.62 20.58
CA ARG A 149 -23.79 -12.93 20.02
C ARG A 149 -23.37 -11.48 19.72
N VAL A 150 -23.35 -11.12 18.45
CA VAL A 150 -23.17 -9.73 18.01
C VAL A 150 -24.58 -9.17 17.82
N MET A 151 -24.93 -8.13 18.59
CA MET A 151 -26.18 -7.38 18.48
C MET A 151 -25.89 -5.98 17.95
#